data_AF-A0A7S8RH24-F1
#
_entry.id   AF-A0A7S8RH24-F1
#
_cell.length_a   1.000
_cell.length_b   1.000
_cell.length_c   1.000
_cell.angle_alpha   90.00
_cell.angle_beta   90.00
_cell.angle_gamma   90.00
#
_symmetry.space_group_name_H-M   'P 1'
#
loop_
_entity.id
_entity.type
_entity.pdbx_description
1 polymer ?
#
loop_
_entity_poly.entity_id
_entity_poly.type
_entity_poly.pdbx_seq_one_letter_code
_entity_poly.pdbx_strand_id
1 'polypeptide(L)'
;MIPDVTMSPRFARALRAELVSHVREKLRPWWRRRAFLLGAGVFAATAAVGSGIAVAVSNVLPGGVETFSLSEPVGKTATGSGLIELGDPPAEATGVTLALTCDSPGTFHFDDGSQLTCTVGDEGSTVTVALPLTTPVSVTTDPDSAWTASAAYVISTTHPWAVNANGQTYGVVTSAGSPDLVAVVATNGKEGYVRSSELAEAAGDLDFRSPEAALEWQESVAGTTASLTVYLSDGTTEIGTFLIER
;
A
#
# COMPACT_ATOMS: atom_id res chain seq x y z
N MET A 1 -19.04 -23.43 16.65
CA MET A 1 -18.23 -23.80 15.47
C MET A 1 -17.87 -22.49 14.79
N ILE A 2 -16.68 -21.96 15.08
CA ILE A 2 -16.20 -20.69 14.51
C ILE A 2 -15.61 -21.05 13.15
N PRO A 3 -16.08 -20.48 12.02
CA PRO A 3 -15.48 -20.76 10.74
C PRO A 3 -14.04 -20.23 10.74
N ASP A 4 -13.11 -21.08 10.32
CA ASP A 4 -11.72 -20.71 10.08
C ASP A 4 -11.70 -19.76 8.87
N VAL A 5 -11.66 -18.45 9.14
CA VAL A 5 -11.65 -17.40 8.12
C VAL A 5 -10.24 -17.35 7.52
N THR A 6 -9.99 -18.21 6.54
CA THR A 6 -8.76 -18.19 5.76
C THR A 6 -8.89 -17.13 4.67
N MET A 7 -8.20 -16.00 4.86
CA MET A 7 -8.10 -14.94 3.86
C MET A 7 -7.46 -15.50 2.58
N SER A 8 -7.99 -15.11 1.42
CA SER A 8 -7.51 -15.66 0.15
C SER A 8 -6.02 -15.32 -0.07
N PRO A 9 -5.27 -16.18 -0.80
CA PRO A 9 -3.89 -15.88 -1.18
C PRO A 9 -3.71 -14.65 -2.08
N ARG A 10 -4.81 -14.10 -2.65
CA ARG A 10 -4.79 -12.92 -3.52
C ARG A 10 -4.77 -11.64 -2.69
N PHE A 11 -5.69 -11.50 -1.74
CA PHE A 11 -5.70 -10.35 -0.82
C PHE A 11 -4.67 -10.48 0.29
N ALA A 12 -4.26 -11.69 0.73
CA ALA A 12 -3.17 -11.83 1.69
C ALA A 12 -1.81 -11.32 1.17
N ARG A 13 -1.63 -11.25 -0.16
CA ARG A 13 -0.48 -10.63 -0.81
C ARG A 13 -0.65 -9.12 -0.97
N ALA A 14 -1.87 -8.66 -1.22
CA ALA A 14 -2.20 -7.24 -1.17
C ALA A 14 -2.01 -6.68 0.25
N LEU A 15 -2.73 -7.19 1.25
CA LEU A 15 -2.70 -6.70 2.64
C LEU A 15 -1.30 -6.78 3.30
N ARG A 16 -0.44 -7.74 2.90
CA ARG A 16 0.95 -7.80 3.40
C ARG A 16 1.84 -6.68 2.87
N ALA A 17 1.48 -6.05 1.74
CA ALA A 17 2.16 -4.86 1.24
C ALA A 17 1.67 -3.57 1.94
N GLU A 18 0.52 -3.61 2.63
CA GLU A 18 -0.11 -2.45 3.29
C GLU A 18 0.36 -2.21 4.72
N LEU A 19 1.10 -3.15 5.33
CA LEU A 19 1.54 -3.09 6.72
C LEU A 19 2.89 -2.37 6.90
N VAL A 20 3.16 -1.38 6.05
CA VAL A 20 4.20 -0.36 6.31
C VAL A 20 3.53 1.00 6.29
N SER A 21 3.40 1.56 7.48
CA SER A 21 2.83 2.85 7.85
C SER A 21 1.30 2.93 7.85
N HIS A 22 0.72 2.83 9.06
CA HIS A 22 -0.10 3.88 9.68
C HIS A 22 -0.62 3.41 11.04
N VAL A 23 0.16 3.60 12.11
CA VAL A 23 -0.40 3.79 13.45
C VAL A 23 0.37 4.89 14.18
N ARG A 24 -0.38 5.98 14.44
CA ARG A 24 -0.13 7.11 15.34
C ARG A 24 0.80 8.22 14.86
N GLU A 25 0.23 9.13 14.08
CA GLU A 25 0.35 10.55 14.41
C GLU A 25 -0.94 11.04 15.07
N LYS A 26 -0.82 11.43 16.33
CA LYS A 26 -1.84 12.17 17.07
C LYS A 26 -2.09 13.50 16.36
N LEU A 27 -3.34 13.72 15.94
CA LEU A 27 -4.11 14.97 16.01
C LEU A 27 -3.28 16.27 15.94
N ARG A 28 -3.18 16.90 14.75
CA ARG A 28 -2.92 18.34 14.61
C ARG A 28 -3.35 18.90 13.21
N PRO A 29 -3.83 20.15 13.10
CA PRO A 29 -4.95 20.49 12.20
C PRO A 29 -4.59 21.05 10.80
N TRP A 30 -4.97 20.27 9.78
CA TRP A 30 -5.61 20.51 8.46
C TRP A 30 -5.44 21.81 7.62
N TRP A 31 -5.04 23.01 8.04
CA TRP A 31 -5.34 24.19 7.18
C TRP A 31 -4.13 24.67 6.39
N ARG A 32 -3.62 23.89 5.42
CA ARG A 32 -2.88 24.40 4.25
C ARG A 32 -2.42 23.27 3.32
N ARG A 33 -2.85 23.41 2.05
CA ARG A 33 -2.39 22.77 0.80
C ARG A 33 -3.14 21.50 0.41
N ARG A 34 -4.15 21.74 -0.45
CA ARG A 34 -4.50 20.97 -1.66
C ARG A 34 -4.09 19.49 -1.63
N ALA A 35 -5.11 18.66 -1.42
CA ALA A 35 -5.35 17.39 -2.09
C ALA A 35 -4.10 16.59 -2.45
N PHE A 36 -3.53 15.91 -1.47
CA PHE A 36 -2.76 14.68 -1.62
C PHE A 36 -2.58 14.16 -0.21
N LEU A 37 -3.24 13.05 0.14
CA LEU A 37 -2.96 12.13 1.26
C LEU A 37 -4.23 11.28 1.51
N LEU A 38 -4.55 10.42 0.55
CA LEU A 38 -5.07 9.09 0.89
C LEU A 38 -3.91 8.16 0.57
N GLY A 39 -3.39 7.53 1.62
CA GLY A 39 -2.17 6.74 1.60
C GLY A 39 -2.18 5.76 0.44
N ALA A 40 -1.21 5.93 -0.47
CA ALA A 40 -0.96 5.01 -1.56
C ALA A 40 -0.30 3.75 -0.96
N GLY A 41 -1.13 2.83 -0.56
CA GLY A 41 -0.78 1.44 -0.42
C GLY A 41 -0.34 0.86 -1.75
N VAL A 42 0.97 0.84 -2.00
CA VAL A 42 1.53 0.18 -3.18
C VAL A 42 1.36 -1.32 -2.97
N PHE A 43 0.27 -1.87 -3.49
CA PHE A 43 0.05 -3.31 -3.59
C PHE A 43 1.00 -3.91 -4.66
N ALA A 44 2.29 -3.93 -4.37
CA ALA A 44 3.25 -4.73 -5.12
C ALA A 44 3.06 -6.19 -4.71
N ALA A 45 2.52 -7.01 -5.61
CA ALA A 45 2.64 -8.46 -5.48
C ALA A 45 4.11 -8.85 -5.71
N THR A 46 4.95 -8.71 -4.68
CA THR A 46 6.35 -9.13 -4.73
C THR A 46 6.40 -10.66 -4.74
N ALA A 47 6.60 -11.24 -5.92
CA ALA A 47 7.08 -12.60 -6.01
C ALA A 47 8.57 -12.59 -5.60
N ALA A 48 8.85 -12.99 -4.37
CA ALA A 48 10.21 -13.30 -3.97
C ALA A 48 10.70 -14.49 -4.81
N VAL A 49 11.53 -14.23 -5.82
CA VAL A 49 12.24 -15.29 -6.54
C VAL A 49 13.67 -14.82 -6.79
N GLY A 50 14.57 -15.24 -5.91
CA GLY A 50 15.95 -15.45 -6.31
C GLY A 50 15.98 -16.42 -7.50
N SER A 51 16.89 -16.16 -8.44
CA SER A 51 17.13 -16.89 -9.69
C SER A 51 16.02 -16.77 -10.77
N GLY A 52 16.09 -15.68 -11.53
CA GLY A 52 15.94 -15.61 -12.98
C GLY A 52 14.96 -16.56 -13.68
N ILE A 53 13.66 -16.41 -13.46
CA ILE A 53 12.61 -16.71 -14.44
C ILE A 53 11.44 -15.75 -14.16
N ALA A 54 11.03 -14.95 -15.15
CA ALA A 54 9.85 -14.10 -15.04
C ALA A 54 8.59 -14.98 -14.96
N VAL A 55 8.00 -15.07 -13.77
CA VAL A 55 6.71 -15.74 -13.57
C VAL A 55 5.63 -14.68 -13.69
N ALA A 56 4.92 -14.65 -14.81
CA ALA A 56 3.70 -13.85 -14.96
C ALA A 56 2.70 -14.30 -13.89
N VAL A 57 2.37 -13.42 -12.95
CA VAL A 57 1.47 -13.75 -11.85
C VAL A 57 0.06 -13.47 -12.36
N SER A 58 -0.65 -14.50 -12.83
CA SER A 58 -2.00 -14.41 -13.43
C SER A 58 -3.13 -13.95 -12.47
N ASN A 59 -2.80 -13.23 -11.41
CA ASN A 59 -3.67 -12.92 -10.27
C ASN A 59 -3.65 -11.45 -9.84
N VAL A 60 -3.13 -10.53 -10.66
CA VAL A 60 -3.16 -9.09 -10.38
C VAL A 60 -4.59 -8.57 -10.54
N LEU A 61 -5.12 -7.89 -9.52
CA LEU A 61 -6.42 -7.24 -9.60
C LEU A 61 -6.39 -6.12 -10.66
N PRO A 62 -7.52 -5.77 -11.31
CA PRO A 62 -7.56 -4.61 -12.19
C PRO A 62 -7.12 -3.34 -11.44
N GLY A 63 -6.37 -2.45 -12.10
CA GLY A 63 -5.69 -1.34 -11.43
C GLY A 63 -4.42 -1.73 -10.68
N GLY A 64 -4.15 -3.02 -10.49
CA GLY A 64 -3.03 -3.51 -9.70
C GLY A 64 -1.69 -3.31 -10.41
N VAL A 65 -0.62 -3.34 -9.63
CA VAL A 65 0.75 -3.19 -10.12
C VAL A 65 1.40 -4.56 -10.20
N GLU A 66 1.93 -4.89 -11.38
CA GLU A 66 2.80 -6.06 -11.58
C GLU A 66 4.25 -5.59 -11.62
N THR A 67 5.13 -6.26 -10.88
CA THR A 67 6.54 -5.87 -10.75
C THR A 67 7.46 -7.03 -11.12
N PHE A 68 8.46 -6.76 -11.97
CA PHE A 68 9.47 -7.72 -12.39
C PHE A 68 10.87 -7.19 -12.10
N SER A 69 11.74 -8.05 -11.56
CA SER A 69 13.15 -7.71 -11.32
C SER A 69 13.93 -7.64 -12.63
N LEU A 70 14.69 -6.56 -12.81
CA LEU A 70 15.54 -6.32 -13.96
C LEU A 70 17.04 -6.48 -13.66
N SER A 71 17.43 -6.48 -12.39
CA SER A 71 18.83 -6.64 -11.97
C SER A 71 18.99 -7.65 -10.85
N GLU A 72 20.22 -8.13 -10.66
CA GLU A 72 20.58 -8.81 -9.43
C GLU A 72 20.54 -7.82 -8.24
N PRO A 73 20.11 -8.26 -7.05
CA PRO A 73 20.09 -7.38 -5.88
C PRO A 73 21.50 -7.00 -5.41
N VAL A 74 21.70 -5.71 -5.16
CA VAL A 74 22.91 -5.17 -4.55
C VAL A 74 22.68 -5.02 -3.05
N GLY A 75 23.48 -5.72 -2.25
CA GLY A 75 23.41 -5.71 -0.79
C GLY A 75 24.25 -4.62 -0.13
N LYS A 76 23.79 -4.10 1.01
CA LYS A 76 24.54 -3.19 1.89
C LYS A 76 24.18 -3.45 3.35
N THR A 77 25.19 -3.44 4.22
CA THR A 77 25.03 -3.41 5.67
C THR A 77 25.66 -2.12 6.20
N ALA A 78 24.99 -1.42 7.09
CA ALA A 78 25.46 -0.17 7.67
C ALA A 78 24.90 0.07 9.08
N THR A 79 25.52 1.02 9.77
CA THR A 79 25.04 1.61 11.02
C THR A 79 24.97 3.11 10.82
N GLY A 80 23.84 3.72 11.17
CA GLY A 80 23.52 5.08 10.76
C GLY A 80 23.13 5.17 9.28
N SER A 81 23.04 6.39 8.77
CA SER A 81 22.63 6.65 7.38
C SER A 81 23.63 6.08 6.35
N GLY A 82 23.12 5.67 5.20
CA GLY A 82 23.96 5.13 4.12
C GLY A 82 23.28 5.11 2.76
N LEU A 83 24.11 5.06 1.71
CA LEU A 83 23.67 5.02 0.31
C LEU A 83 23.91 3.64 -0.31
N ILE A 84 22.93 3.08 -1.02
CA ILE A 84 23.10 1.83 -1.78
C ILE A 84 23.34 2.22 -3.25
N GLU A 85 24.51 1.89 -3.76
CA GLU A 85 24.93 2.19 -5.14
C GLU A 85 24.51 1.04 -6.05
N LEU A 86 23.44 1.22 -6.83
CA LEU A 86 22.97 0.18 -7.77
C LEU A 86 23.65 0.26 -9.15
N GLY A 87 24.39 1.34 -9.42
CA GLY A 87 24.98 1.63 -10.73
C GLY A 87 24.01 2.39 -11.65
N ASP A 88 24.18 2.22 -12.95
CA ASP A 88 23.32 2.83 -13.96
C ASP A 88 22.02 2.02 -14.12
N PRO A 89 20.84 2.67 -14.15
CA PRO A 89 19.57 1.98 -14.33
C PRO A 89 19.44 1.40 -15.75
N PRO A 90 18.91 0.16 -15.89
CA PRO A 90 18.45 -0.35 -17.18
C PRO A 90 17.43 0.58 -17.84
N ALA A 91 17.38 0.61 -19.17
CA ALA A 91 16.52 1.53 -19.92
C ALA A 91 15.02 1.34 -19.62
N GLU A 92 14.63 0.13 -19.28
CA GLU A 92 13.25 -0.26 -18.97
C GLU A 92 12.90 -0.16 -17.48
N ALA A 93 13.85 0.22 -16.62
CA ALA A 93 13.59 0.33 -15.19
C ALA A 93 12.60 1.46 -14.91
N THR A 94 11.64 1.18 -14.03
CA THR A 94 10.64 2.17 -13.59
C THR A 94 10.69 2.40 -12.07
N GLY A 95 11.46 1.59 -11.34
CA GLY A 95 11.61 1.72 -9.90
C GLY A 95 12.73 0.84 -9.33
N VAL A 96 12.79 0.82 -8.00
CA VAL A 96 13.71 -0.03 -7.24
C VAL A 96 12.92 -0.80 -6.19
N THR A 97 13.14 -2.10 -6.06
CA THR A 97 12.68 -2.86 -4.89
C THR A 97 13.78 -2.84 -3.83
N LEU A 98 13.43 -2.51 -2.59
CA LEU A 98 14.33 -2.51 -1.44
C LEU A 98 13.82 -3.50 -0.40
N ALA A 99 14.59 -4.54 -0.12
CA ALA A 99 14.39 -5.41 1.03
C ALA A 99 15.31 -4.94 2.16
N LEU A 100 14.75 -4.37 3.22
CA LEU A 100 15.48 -3.88 4.39
C LEU A 100 15.19 -4.77 5.60
N THR A 101 16.26 -5.26 6.23
CA THR A 101 16.26 -5.97 7.49
C THR A 101 16.74 -5.03 8.59
N CYS A 102 15.93 -4.90 9.63
CA CYS A 102 16.30 -4.14 10.82
C CYS A 102 17.22 -4.99 11.70
N ASP A 103 18.46 -4.55 11.89
CA ASP A 103 19.39 -5.22 12.81
C ASP A 103 19.34 -4.61 14.22
N SER A 104 18.77 -3.40 14.34
CA SER A 104 18.41 -2.78 15.62
C SER A 104 17.12 -1.94 15.49
N PRO A 105 16.51 -1.53 16.62
CA PRO A 105 15.41 -0.56 16.60
C PRO A 105 15.83 0.78 15.99
N GLY A 106 14.87 1.46 15.37
CA GLY A 106 15.09 2.75 14.72
C GLY A 106 14.00 3.11 13.72
N THR A 107 14.01 4.36 13.27
CA THR A 107 13.21 4.82 12.13
C THR A 107 14.14 5.08 10.95
N PHE A 108 13.79 4.50 9.80
CA PHE A 108 14.55 4.55 8.55
C PHE A 108 13.73 5.33 7.53
N HIS A 109 14.32 6.38 6.96
CA HIS A 109 13.69 7.25 5.98
C HIS A 109 14.29 7.04 4.60
N PHE A 110 13.45 7.16 3.57
CA PHE A 110 13.82 7.01 2.17
C PHE A 110 13.59 8.33 1.39
N ASP A 111 14.17 8.44 0.19
CA ASP A 111 14.18 9.69 -0.59
C ASP A 111 12.80 10.16 -1.07
N ASP A 112 11.83 9.25 -1.15
CA ASP A 112 10.44 9.56 -1.50
C ASP A 112 9.62 10.09 -0.30
N GLY A 113 10.26 10.21 0.88
CA GLY A 113 9.64 10.63 2.13
C GLY A 113 8.96 9.49 2.88
N SER A 114 8.95 8.27 2.36
CA SER A 114 8.46 7.11 3.09
C SER A 114 9.39 6.75 4.25
N GLN A 115 8.84 6.04 5.25
CA GLN A 115 9.60 5.61 6.41
C GLN A 115 9.21 4.22 6.90
N LEU A 116 10.19 3.49 7.42
CA LEU A 116 10.02 2.24 8.13
C LEU A 116 10.41 2.44 9.60
N THR A 117 9.59 2.00 10.54
CA THR A 117 9.92 2.02 11.96
C THR A 117 10.02 0.60 12.47
N CYS A 118 11.15 0.28 13.08
CA CYS A 118 11.41 -0.99 13.74
C CYS A 118 11.51 -0.77 15.25
N THR A 119 10.76 -1.56 16.00
CA THR A 119 10.73 -1.54 17.46
C THR A 119 11.49 -2.73 18.04
N VAL A 120 11.64 -2.76 19.35
CA VAL A 120 12.25 -3.89 20.04
C VAL A 120 11.41 -5.15 19.79
N GLY A 121 12.04 -6.21 19.29
CA GLY A 121 11.39 -7.45 18.86
C GLY A 121 11.24 -7.60 17.35
N ASP A 122 11.47 -6.52 16.59
CA ASP A 122 11.45 -6.55 15.12
C ASP A 122 12.85 -6.86 14.53
N GLU A 123 13.87 -7.07 15.35
CA GLU A 123 15.24 -7.36 14.87
C GLU A 123 15.28 -8.65 14.04
N GLY A 124 15.96 -8.58 12.90
CA GLY A 124 16.00 -9.65 11.90
C GLY A 124 14.75 -9.73 11.02
N SER A 125 13.73 -8.89 11.25
CA SER A 125 12.58 -8.80 10.35
C SER A 125 12.94 -8.06 9.08
N THR A 126 12.59 -8.66 7.94
CA THR A 126 12.79 -8.06 6.61
C THR A 126 11.48 -7.50 6.09
N VAL A 127 11.52 -6.25 5.66
CA VAL A 127 10.42 -5.55 4.98
C VAL A 127 10.85 -5.24 3.56
N THR A 128 9.97 -5.51 2.60
CA THR A 128 10.21 -5.16 1.20
C THR A 128 9.34 -3.97 0.82
N VAL A 129 9.96 -2.92 0.28
CA VAL A 129 9.29 -1.70 -0.19
C VAL A 129 9.65 -1.43 -1.65
N ALA A 130 8.71 -0.83 -2.39
CA ALA A 130 8.96 -0.34 -3.74
C ALA A 130 9.23 1.16 -3.68
N LEU A 131 10.37 1.59 -4.22
CA LEU A 131 10.82 2.98 -4.26
C LEU A 131 10.79 3.50 -5.71
N PRO A 132 10.62 4.82 -5.91
CA PRO A 132 10.78 5.43 -7.23
C PRO A 132 12.19 5.21 -7.78
N LEU A 133 12.33 5.29 -9.12
CA LEU A 133 13.61 5.08 -9.79
C LEU A 133 14.63 6.19 -9.44
N THR A 134 15.37 5.98 -8.36
CA THR A 134 16.41 6.87 -7.87
C THR A 134 17.66 6.05 -7.57
N THR A 135 18.82 6.58 -7.97
CA THR A 135 20.13 5.97 -7.68
C THR A 135 21.12 7.09 -7.31
N PRO A 136 21.91 6.93 -6.23
CA PRO A 136 21.85 5.83 -5.26
C PRO A 136 20.55 5.86 -4.43
N VAL A 137 20.21 4.73 -3.80
CA VAL A 137 19.10 4.67 -2.83
C VAL A 137 19.62 5.15 -1.48
N SER A 138 19.03 6.21 -0.94
CA SER A 138 19.36 6.69 0.40
C SER A 138 18.53 6.02 1.49
N VAL A 139 19.20 5.61 2.56
CA VAL A 139 18.58 5.19 3.82
C VAL A 139 19.10 6.12 4.91
N THR A 140 18.22 6.93 5.48
CA THR A 140 18.57 7.88 6.55
C THR A 140 18.01 7.39 7.88
N THR A 141 18.85 7.32 8.93
CA THR A 141 18.45 6.84 10.25
C THR A 141 19.35 7.38 11.36
N ASP A 142 19.02 7.08 12.62
CA ASP A 142 19.82 7.47 13.77
C ASP A 142 21.22 6.81 13.73
N PRO A 143 22.28 7.49 14.21
CA PRO A 143 23.66 7.00 14.09
C PRO A 143 23.94 5.62 14.70
N ASP A 144 23.12 5.19 15.66
CA ASP A 144 23.26 3.92 16.36
C ASP A 144 22.39 2.81 15.75
N SER A 145 21.52 3.12 14.78
CA SER A 145 20.62 2.16 14.16
C SER A 145 21.34 1.36 13.07
N ALA A 146 21.37 0.04 13.23
CA ALA A 146 21.98 -0.90 12.31
C ALA A 146 20.93 -1.54 11.38
N TRP A 147 21.31 -1.73 10.13
CA TRP A 147 20.46 -2.30 9.10
C TRP A 147 21.26 -3.02 8.02
N THR A 148 20.59 -4.00 7.42
CA THR A 148 21.05 -4.71 6.24
C THR A 148 19.98 -4.60 5.18
N ALA A 149 20.32 -4.15 3.98
CA ALA A 149 19.35 -4.08 2.89
C ALA A 149 19.91 -4.65 1.59
N SER A 150 19.00 -5.00 0.69
CA SER A 150 19.32 -5.29 -0.71
C SER A 150 18.36 -4.57 -1.62
N ALA A 151 18.89 -3.99 -2.70
CA ALA A 151 18.11 -3.22 -3.65
C ALA A 151 18.31 -3.74 -5.08
N ALA A 152 17.25 -3.78 -5.88
CA ALA A 152 17.32 -4.18 -7.28
C ALA A 152 16.43 -3.30 -8.15
N TYR A 153 16.86 -3.06 -9.40
CA TYR A 153 16.01 -2.39 -10.39
C TYR A 153 14.81 -3.27 -10.73
N VAL A 154 13.66 -2.63 -10.88
CA VAL A 154 12.43 -3.30 -11.29
C VAL A 154 11.73 -2.52 -12.40
N ILE A 155 10.94 -3.25 -13.19
CA ILE A 155 9.88 -2.68 -14.00
C ILE A 155 8.55 -2.97 -13.32
N SER A 156 7.76 -1.93 -13.14
CA SER A 156 6.43 -1.96 -12.53
C SER A 156 5.43 -1.45 -13.56
N THR A 157 4.45 -2.28 -13.89
CA THR A 157 3.38 -1.93 -14.82
C THR A 157 2.06 -1.90 -14.06
N THR A 158 1.41 -0.75 -14.07
CA THR A 158 0.04 -0.61 -13.57
C THR A 158 -0.93 -1.09 -14.65
N HIS A 159 -1.73 -2.10 -14.32
CA HIS A 159 -2.79 -2.57 -15.20
C HIS A 159 -3.95 -1.58 -15.20
N PRO A 160 -4.63 -1.36 -16.34
CA PRO A 160 -5.83 -0.53 -16.36
C PRO A 160 -6.91 -1.11 -15.45
N TRP A 161 -7.83 -0.26 -14.99
CA TRP A 161 -9.06 -0.75 -14.40
C TRP A 161 -9.89 -1.51 -15.44
N ALA A 162 -10.61 -2.52 -14.96
CA ALA A 162 -11.57 -3.23 -15.78
C ALA A 162 -12.89 -2.46 -15.79
N VAL A 163 -13.72 -2.71 -16.81
CA VAL A 163 -15.04 -2.08 -16.97
C VAL A 163 -16.10 -3.16 -17.04
N ASN A 164 -17.15 -3.04 -16.23
CA ASN A 164 -18.24 -4.00 -16.20
C ASN A 164 -19.32 -3.70 -17.27
N ALA A 165 -20.34 -4.55 -17.38
CA ALA A 165 -21.41 -4.40 -18.36
C ALA A 165 -22.26 -3.12 -18.19
N ASN A 166 -22.24 -2.52 -16.99
CA ASN A 166 -22.91 -1.25 -16.68
C ASN A 166 -22.03 -0.02 -16.99
N GLY A 167 -20.83 -0.23 -17.54
CA GLY A 167 -19.88 0.85 -17.85
C GLY A 167 -19.10 1.37 -16.64
N GLN A 168 -19.19 0.70 -15.48
CA GLN A 168 -18.48 1.11 -14.27
C GLN A 168 -17.06 0.53 -14.27
N THR A 169 -16.09 1.35 -13.86
CA THR A 169 -14.71 0.91 -13.61
C THR A 169 -14.62 0.17 -12.28
N TYR A 170 -13.84 -0.91 -12.23
CA TYR A 170 -13.60 -1.65 -11.00
C TYR A 170 -12.14 -2.09 -10.87
N GLY A 171 -11.65 -2.13 -9.63
CA GLY A 171 -10.25 -2.47 -9.35
C GLY A 171 -9.74 -1.96 -8.01
N VAL A 172 -8.42 -1.83 -7.89
CA VAL A 172 -7.75 -1.17 -6.76
C VAL A 172 -7.55 0.32 -7.04
N VAL A 173 -7.51 1.13 -5.98
CA VAL A 173 -7.13 2.54 -6.07
C VAL A 173 -5.68 2.65 -6.55
N THR A 174 -5.38 3.66 -7.37
CA THR A 174 -4.03 3.89 -7.91
C THR A 174 -3.64 5.37 -7.77
N SER A 175 -2.40 5.71 -8.09
CA SER A 175 -1.98 7.12 -8.17
C SER A 175 -2.73 7.94 -9.22
N ALA A 176 -3.37 7.29 -10.20
CA ALA A 176 -4.20 7.95 -11.20
C ALA A 176 -5.62 8.27 -10.70
N GLY A 177 -6.03 7.74 -9.54
CA GLY A 177 -7.33 7.99 -8.91
C GLY A 177 -7.99 6.73 -8.37
N SER A 178 -9.32 6.78 -8.24
CA SER A 178 -10.15 5.68 -7.75
C SER A 178 -11.11 5.16 -8.83
N PRO A 179 -11.31 3.84 -8.96
CA PRO A 179 -12.36 3.27 -9.81
C PRO A 179 -13.75 3.49 -9.18
N ASP A 180 -14.83 3.32 -9.95
CA ASP A 180 -16.20 3.40 -9.43
C ASP A 180 -16.49 2.34 -8.36
N LEU A 181 -15.86 1.17 -8.49
CA LEU A 181 -15.97 0.02 -7.60
C LEU A 181 -14.58 -0.36 -7.06
N VAL A 182 -14.35 -0.15 -5.76
CA VAL A 182 -13.06 -0.36 -5.08
C VAL A 182 -13.02 -1.74 -4.43
N ALA A 183 -11.96 -2.50 -4.73
CA ALA A 183 -11.75 -3.84 -4.22
C ALA A 183 -11.57 -3.86 -2.70
N VAL A 184 -12.33 -4.71 -1.99
CA VAL A 184 -12.27 -4.91 -0.53
C VAL A 184 -12.45 -6.39 -0.17
N VAL A 185 -12.15 -6.71 1.09
CA VAL A 185 -12.51 -8.00 1.71
C VAL A 185 -13.66 -7.77 2.68
N ALA A 186 -14.78 -8.43 2.45
CA ALA A 186 -15.94 -8.38 3.34
C ALA A 186 -15.66 -9.07 4.68
N THR A 187 -16.48 -8.78 5.70
CA THR A 187 -16.43 -9.40 7.04
C THR A 187 -16.60 -10.91 7.02
N ASN A 188 -17.19 -11.46 5.96
CA ASN A 188 -17.33 -12.90 5.73
C ASN A 188 -16.14 -13.52 4.97
N GLY A 189 -15.06 -12.77 4.76
CA GLY A 189 -13.84 -13.19 4.07
C GLY A 189 -13.94 -13.20 2.54
N LYS A 190 -15.09 -12.86 1.95
CA LYS A 190 -15.26 -12.81 0.50
C LYS A 190 -14.66 -11.53 -0.08
N GLU A 191 -13.98 -11.69 -1.20
CA GLU A 191 -13.49 -10.58 -2.02
C GLU A 191 -14.62 -10.00 -2.85
N GLY A 192 -14.68 -8.68 -2.91
CA GLY A 192 -15.64 -7.98 -3.75
C GLY A 192 -15.29 -6.51 -3.88
N TYR A 193 -16.30 -5.70 -4.16
CA TYR A 193 -16.13 -4.28 -4.41
C TYR A 193 -17.18 -3.45 -3.68
N VAL A 194 -16.77 -2.32 -3.13
CA VAL A 194 -17.68 -1.28 -2.60
C VAL A 194 -17.71 -0.11 -3.57
N ARG A 195 -18.79 0.67 -3.58
CA ARG A 195 -18.83 1.90 -4.40
C ARG A 195 -17.84 2.92 -3.85
N SER A 196 -17.02 3.52 -4.71
CA SER A 196 -16.04 4.51 -4.27
C SER A 196 -16.68 5.73 -3.61
N SER A 197 -17.87 6.13 -4.04
CA SER A 197 -18.62 7.24 -3.44
C SER A 197 -19.05 6.93 -2.00
N GLU A 198 -19.56 5.71 -1.76
CA GLU A 198 -19.97 5.25 -0.42
C GLU A 198 -18.76 5.08 0.48
N LEU A 199 -17.64 4.60 -0.07
CA LEU A 199 -16.37 4.48 0.64
C LEU A 199 -15.82 5.86 1.04
N ALA A 200 -15.83 6.84 0.13
CA ALA A 200 -15.35 8.20 0.39
C ALA A 200 -16.20 8.90 1.47
N GLU A 201 -17.53 8.87 1.32
CA GLU A 201 -18.45 9.37 2.34
C GLU A 201 -18.19 8.68 3.68
N ALA A 202 -17.89 7.38 3.63
CA ALA A 202 -17.65 6.63 4.84
C ALA A 202 -16.28 6.82 5.49
N ALA A 203 -15.28 7.22 4.74
CA ALA A 203 -13.99 7.61 5.27
C ALA A 203 -13.99 9.08 5.75
N GLY A 204 -15.06 9.83 5.51
CA GLY A 204 -15.10 11.27 5.79
C GLY A 204 -14.38 12.12 4.75
N ASP A 205 -14.12 11.57 3.57
CA ASP A 205 -13.61 12.30 2.41
C ASP A 205 -14.75 13.09 1.76
N LEU A 206 -15.16 14.16 2.46
CA LEU A 206 -16.30 15.00 2.13
C LEU A 206 -15.84 16.44 1.92
N ASP A 207 -16.46 17.12 0.96
CA ASP A 207 -16.29 18.56 0.76
C ASP A 207 -17.05 19.35 1.84
N PHE A 208 -16.38 19.60 2.96
CA PHE A 208 -16.92 20.46 4.02
C PHE A 208 -16.78 21.94 3.67
N ARG A 209 -17.85 22.70 3.88
CA ARG A 209 -17.90 24.15 3.60
C ARG A 209 -17.05 24.99 4.55
N SER A 210 -16.64 24.41 5.68
CA SER A 210 -15.84 25.06 6.71
C SER A 210 -15.20 24.01 7.62
N PRO A 211 -14.07 24.32 8.26
CA PRO A 211 -13.43 23.41 9.21
C PRO A 211 -14.27 23.06 10.44
N GLU A 212 -15.11 23.97 10.91
CA GLU A 212 -16.03 23.73 12.02
C GLU A 212 -17.04 22.63 11.68
N ALA A 213 -17.61 22.67 10.47
CA ALA A 213 -18.55 21.66 9.99
C ALA A 213 -17.94 20.25 9.88
N ALA A 214 -16.65 20.16 9.60
CA ALA A 214 -15.95 18.87 9.60
C ALA A 214 -15.63 18.36 10.99
N LEU A 215 -15.30 19.25 11.94
CA LEU A 215 -15.16 18.86 13.36
C LEU A 215 -16.49 18.35 13.90
N GLU A 216 -17.60 19.05 13.61
CA GLU A 216 -18.94 18.60 13.97
C GLU A 216 -19.26 17.23 13.36
N TRP A 217 -18.92 17.01 12.09
CA TRP A 217 -19.10 15.71 11.44
C TRP A 217 -18.26 14.63 12.15
N GLN A 218 -16.97 14.88 12.37
CA GLN A 218 -16.06 13.95 13.05
C GLN A 218 -16.58 13.58 14.44
N GLU A 219 -16.99 14.56 15.24
CA GLU A 219 -17.57 14.33 16.57
C GLU A 219 -18.88 13.56 16.49
N SER A 220 -19.71 13.81 15.47
CA SER A 220 -21.00 13.12 15.30
C SER A 220 -20.86 11.64 14.93
N VAL A 221 -19.75 11.27 14.27
CA VAL A 221 -19.49 9.88 13.84
C VAL A 221 -18.44 9.17 14.70
N ALA A 222 -17.82 9.87 15.65
CA ALA A 222 -16.78 9.31 16.51
C ALA A 222 -17.30 8.13 17.34
N GLY A 223 -16.55 7.02 17.33
CA GLY A 223 -16.91 5.78 17.99
C GLY A 223 -18.02 4.99 17.27
N THR A 224 -18.33 5.31 16.02
CA THR A 224 -19.35 4.58 15.24
C THR A 224 -18.70 3.67 14.20
N THR A 225 -19.49 2.71 13.71
CA THR A 225 -19.05 1.83 12.62
C THR A 225 -20.00 1.98 11.44
N ALA A 226 -19.45 2.29 10.29
CA ALA A 226 -20.18 2.31 9.04
C ALA A 226 -20.13 0.96 8.34
N SER A 227 -21.27 0.57 7.80
CA SER A 227 -21.45 -0.70 7.09
C SER A 227 -21.68 -0.43 5.62
N LEU A 228 -20.76 -0.86 4.76
CA LEU A 228 -20.84 -0.76 3.31
C LEU A 228 -21.19 -2.12 2.69
N THR A 229 -22.06 -2.13 1.70
CA THR A 229 -22.40 -3.35 0.96
C THR A 229 -21.27 -3.71 0.00
N VAL A 230 -20.87 -4.99 0.02
CA VAL A 230 -19.85 -5.52 -0.89
C VAL A 230 -20.53 -6.25 -2.04
N TYR A 231 -20.19 -5.87 -3.27
CA TYR A 231 -20.72 -6.39 -4.52
C TYR A 231 -19.71 -7.26 -5.26
N LEU A 232 -20.17 -8.08 -6.21
CA LEU A 232 -19.32 -8.61 -7.28
C LEU A 232 -18.89 -7.49 -8.25
N SER A 233 -18.00 -7.81 -9.20
CA SER A 233 -17.53 -6.87 -10.21
C SER A 233 -18.64 -6.33 -11.14
N ASP A 234 -19.83 -6.93 -11.12
CA ASP A 234 -21.01 -6.41 -11.82
C ASP A 234 -21.62 -5.14 -11.19
N GLY A 235 -21.22 -4.82 -9.94
CA GLY A 235 -21.72 -3.65 -9.19
C GLY A 235 -23.14 -3.80 -8.64
N THR A 236 -23.75 -4.98 -8.77
CA THR A 236 -25.15 -5.23 -8.42
C THR A 236 -25.37 -6.46 -7.54
N THR A 237 -24.54 -7.51 -7.66
CA THR A 237 -24.70 -8.73 -6.88
C THR A 237 -24.07 -8.58 -5.51
N GLU A 238 -24.88 -8.51 -4.46
CA GLU A 238 -24.43 -8.39 -3.07
C GLU A 238 -23.83 -9.71 -2.56
N ILE A 239 -22.65 -9.63 -1.93
CA ILE A 239 -21.90 -10.80 -1.44
C ILE A 239 -21.41 -10.67 0.00
N GLY A 240 -21.53 -9.49 0.62
CA GLY A 240 -21.13 -9.28 2.01
C GLY A 240 -21.19 -7.83 2.44
N THR A 241 -20.48 -7.56 3.53
CA THR A 241 -20.43 -6.24 4.17
C THR A 241 -18.99 -5.90 4.51
N PHE A 242 -18.61 -4.64 4.33
CA PHE A 242 -17.33 -4.07 4.74
C PHE A 242 -17.58 -3.04 5.84
N LEU A 243 -16.72 -3.02 6.86
CA LEU A 243 -16.89 -2.16 8.03
C LEU A 243 -15.78 -1.12 8.10
N ILE A 244 -16.16 0.11 8.44
CA ILE A 244 -15.24 1.23 8.66
C ILE A 244 -15.52 1.79 10.04
N GLU A 245 -14.51 1.81 10.90
CA GLU A 245 -14.56 2.48 12.20
C GLU A 245 -14.33 3.99 12.00
N ARG A 246 -15.11 4.80 12.71
CA ARG A 246 -15.09 6.26 12.65
C ARG A 246 -15.01 6.85 14.04
#